data_AF-A0A171KQK5-F1
#
_entry.id   AF-A0A171KQK5-F1
#
_cell.length_a   1.000
_cell.length_b   1.000
_cell.length_c   1.000
_cell.angle_alpha   90.00
_cell.angle_beta   90.00
_cell.angle_gamma   90.00
#
_symmetry.space_group_name_H-M   'P 1'
#
loop_
_entity.id
_entity.type
_entity.pdbx_description
1 polymer ?
#
loop_
_entity_poly.entity_id
_entity_poly.type
_entity_poly.pdbx_seq_one_letter_code
_entity_poly.pdbx_strand_id
1 'polypeptide(L)'
;MSASYFSSNAPTGKRLRRLNARQRKKLHVGEFQQFIFEVRASFSANDGSDALLDALIEMIESRDLFFGGSVGRGVLDGVVSARAGSPSEDDRQAVLQWLQQRGDVTQVTVGELADAWYGWH
;
A
#
# COMPACT_ATOMS: atom_id res chain seq x y z
N MET A 1 -8.79 -16.12 21.66
CA MET A 1 -8.72 -14.82 22.37
C MET A 1 -7.63 -14.03 21.67
N SER A 2 -7.82 -12.94 20.93
CA SER A 2 -8.88 -11.93 20.82
C SER A 2 -8.94 -11.49 19.35
N ALA A 3 -10.07 -11.67 18.66
CA ALA A 3 -10.30 -11.03 17.36
C ALA A 3 -10.85 -9.63 17.66
N SER A 4 -9.93 -8.67 17.72
CA SER A 4 -10.18 -7.27 18.05
C SER A 4 -11.25 -6.67 17.13
N TYR A 5 -12.24 -6.02 17.73
CA TYR A 5 -13.24 -5.18 17.07
C TYR A 5 -12.56 -4.05 16.27
N PHE A 6 -12.23 -4.28 15.00
CA PHE A 6 -11.84 -3.20 14.09
C PHE A 6 -13.07 -2.73 13.31
N SER A 7 -13.91 -1.93 13.98
CA SER A 7 -14.89 -1.11 13.27
C SER A 7 -14.13 -0.05 12.49
N SER A 8 -14.17 -0.09 11.16
CA SER A 8 -13.68 1.01 10.32
C SER A 8 -14.34 2.31 10.81
N ASN A 9 -13.55 3.31 11.21
CA ASN A 9 -14.09 4.61 11.64
C ASN A 9 -14.64 5.46 10.46
N ALA A 10 -14.67 4.88 9.26
CA ALA A 10 -15.24 5.48 8.08
C ALA A 10 -16.72 5.85 8.30
N PRO A 11 -17.16 7.04 7.87
CA PRO A 11 -18.57 7.42 7.84
C PRO A 11 -19.45 6.37 7.16
N THR A 12 -20.54 5.96 7.84
CA THR A 12 -21.52 5.03 7.27
C THR A 12 -22.23 5.60 6.03
N GLY A 13 -22.79 4.74 5.17
CA GLY A 13 -23.48 5.16 3.95
C GLY A 13 -24.60 6.20 4.17
N LYS A 14 -25.34 6.11 5.30
CA LYS A 14 -26.34 7.12 5.68
C LYS A 14 -25.72 8.48 5.98
N ARG A 15 -24.55 8.49 6.62
CA ARG A 15 -23.80 9.71 6.91
C ARG A 15 -23.19 10.29 5.63
N LEU A 16 -22.63 9.46 4.76
CA LEU A 16 -22.04 9.87 3.47
C LEU A 16 -23.02 10.66 2.60
N ARG A 17 -24.27 10.19 2.48
CA ARG A 17 -25.32 10.87 1.68
C ARG A 17 -25.69 12.27 2.19
N ARG A 18 -25.38 12.59 3.44
CA ARG A 18 -25.64 13.91 4.05
C ARG A 18 -24.46 14.86 3.94
N LEU A 19 -23.29 14.37 3.53
CA LEU A 19 -22.10 15.21 3.35
C LEU A 19 -22.14 15.90 1.99
N ASN A 20 -21.82 17.19 1.96
CA ASN A 20 -21.57 17.89 0.69
C ASN A 20 -20.19 17.51 0.10
N ALA A 21 -19.91 17.93 -1.14
CA ALA A 21 -18.66 17.59 -1.82
C ALA A 21 -17.41 18.04 -1.05
N ARG A 22 -17.43 19.23 -0.46
CA ARG A 22 -16.31 19.75 0.35
C ARG A 22 -16.04 18.88 1.58
N GLN A 23 -17.10 18.41 2.24
CA GLN A 23 -16.99 17.52 3.40
C GLN A 23 -16.50 16.13 3.02
N ARG A 24 -16.98 15.56 1.91
CA ARG A 24 -16.51 14.26 1.41
C ARG A 24 -15.03 14.32 1.05
N LYS A 25 -14.58 15.40 0.41
CA LYS A 25 -13.15 15.66 0.15
C LYS A 25 -12.34 15.78 1.43
N LYS A 26 -12.80 16.58 2.40
CA LYS A 26 -12.11 16.78 3.67
C LYS A 26 -11.96 15.48 4.48
N LEU A 27 -12.93 14.58 4.38
CA LEU A 27 -12.94 13.31 5.08
C LEU A 27 -12.38 12.15 4.23
N HIS A 28 -11.95 12.38 3.00
CA HIS A 28 -11.45 11.33 2.09
C HIS A 28 -12.42 10.14 1.93
N VAL A 29 -13.69 10.44 1.65
CA VAL A 29 -14.75 9.43 1.49
C VAL A 29 -15.53 9.62 0.19
N GLY A 30 -16.28 8.59 -0.19
CA GLY A 30 -17.07 8.60 -1.42
C GLY A 30 -16.15 8.67 -2.63
N GLU A 31 -16.35 9.66 -3.48
CA GLU A 31 -15.52 9.89 -4.67
C GLU A 31 -14.07 10.30 -4.37
N PHE A 32 -13.75 10.61 -3.11
CA PHE A 32 -12.39 10.97 -2.66
C PHE A 32 -11.72 9.87 -1.84
N GLN A 33 -12.31 8.68 -1.79
CA GLN A 33 -11.69 7.53 -1.14
C GLN A 33 -10.43 7.12 -1.92
N GLN A 34 -9.38 6.78 -1.19
CA GLN A 34 -8.11 6.32 -1.75
C GLN A 34 -7.72 5.03 -1.05
N PHE A 35 -7.23 4.08 -1.84
CA PHE A 35 -6.72 2.81 -1.37
C PHE A 35 -5.20 2.76 -1.53
N ILE A 36 -4.59 1.92 -0.71
CA ILE A 36 -3.17 1.57 -0.71
C ILE A 36 -3.05 0.06 -0.50
N PHE A 37 -1.87 -0.50 -0.70
CA PHE A 37 -1.58 -1.86 -0.25
C PHE A 37 -0.21 -1.93 0.41
N GLU A 38 -0.09 -2.83 1.38
CA GLU A 38 1.18 -3.11 2.04
C GLU A 38 2.06 -4.00 1.18
N VAL A 39 3.37 -3.81 1.26
CA VAL A 39 4.37 -4.70 0.70
C VAL A 39 5.41 -5.01 1.77
N ARG A 40 5.65 -6.31 1.98
CA ARG A 40 6.70 -6.82 2.85
C ARG A 40 7.51 -7.86 2.11
N ALA A 41 8.83 -7.80 2.23
CA ALA A 41 9.70 -8.83 1.68
C ALA A 41 10.91 -9.08 2.59
N SER A 42 11.37 -10.32 2.59
CA SER A 42 12.59 -10.75 3.28
C SER A 42 13.63 -11.18 2.25
N PHE A 43 14.89 -10.90 2.54
CA PHE A 43 16.02 -11.15 1.65
C PHE A 43 17.14 -11.85 2.42
N SER A 44 17.92 -12.68 1.73
CA SER A 44 19.17 -13.18 2.29
C SER A 44 20.11 -11.98 2.45
N ALA A 45 20.33 -11.54 3.69
CA ALA A 45 21.04 -10.31 4.01
C ALA A 45 22.36 -10.19 3.23
N ASN A 46 22.50 -9.10 2.49
CA ASN A 46 23.74 -8.57 1.93
C ASN A 46 23.53 -7.08 1.60
N ASP A 47 24.65 -6.42 1.36
CA ASP A 47 24.94 -4.97 1.38
C ASP A 47 24.23 -4.14 0.28
N GLY A 48 23.18 -4.69 -0.34
CA GLY A 48 22.46 -4.13 -1.50
C GLY A 48 21.08 -3.55 -1.19
N SER A 49 20.78 -3.22 0.07
CA SER A 49 19.47 -2.67 0.47
C SER A 49 19.14 -1.37 -0.28
N ASP A 50 20.09 -0.46 -0.41
CA ASP A 50 19.88 0.82 -1.11
C ASP A 50 19.58 0.60 -2.60
N ALA A 51 20.40 -0.21 -3.29
CA ALA A 51 20.19 -0.54 -4.69
C ALA A 51 18.85 -1.27 -4.94
N LEU A 52 18.40 -2.08 -3.97
CA LEU A 52 17.09 -2.71 -4.02
C LEU A 52 15.97 -1.69 -3.90
N LEU A 53 16.08 -0.75 -2.95
CA LEU A 53 15.09 0.31 -2.77
C LEU A 53 15.01 1.21 -4.01
N ASP A 54 16.16 1.61 -4.57
CA ASP A 54 16.20 2.43 -5.78
C ASP A 54 15.51 1.70 -6.95
N ALA A 55 15.84 0.43 -7.20
CA ALA A 55 15.21 -0.35 -8.27
C ALA A 55 13.71 -0.60 -8.03
N LEU A 56 13.30 -0.75 -6.77
CA LEU A 56 11.89 -0.86 -6.42
C LEU A 56 11.14 0.45 -6.68
N ILE A 57 11.71 1.59 -6.28
CA ILE A 57 11.15 2.92 -6.52
C ILE A 57 10.99 3.15 -8.01
N GLU A 58 12.01 2.86 -8.83
CA GLU A 58 11.92 2.99 -10.29
C GLU A 58 10.79 2.15 -10.89
N MET A 59 10.65 0.89 -10.45
CA MET A 59 9.56 0.03 -10.92
C MET A 59 8.19 0.56 -10.51
N ILE A 60 8.04 1.03 -9.27
CA ILE A 60 6.79 1.59 -8.76
C ILE A 60 6.43 2.90 -9.48
N GLU A 61 7.40 3.80 -9.67
CA GLU A 61 7.19 5.06 -10.37
C GLU A 61 6.86 4.87 -11.86
N SER A 62 7.38 3.81 -12.50
CA SER A 62 7.02 3.44 -13.89
C SER A 62 5.52 3.12 -14.07
N ARG A 63 4.81 2.90 -12.96
CA ARG A 63 3.37 2.64 -12.89
C ARG A 63 2.56 3.82 -12.35
N ASP A 64 3.17 5.01 -12.26
CA ASP A 64 2.59 6.23 -11.66
C ASP A 64 2.22 6.08 -10.16
N LEU A 65 2.94 5.21 -9.45
CA LEU A 65 2.76 4.93 -8.04
C LEU A 65 3.91 5.49 -7.18
N PHE A 66 3.72 5.44 -5.87
CA PHE A 66 4.67 5.90 -4.85
C PHE A 66 4.86 4.82 -3.81
N PHE A 67 6.11 4.60 -3.42
CA PHE A 67 6.48 3.77 -2.29
C PHE A 67 6.82 4.63 -1.09
N GLY A 68 6.29 4.26 0.07
CA GLY A 68 6.71 4.79 1.37
C GLY A 68 7.03 3.64 2.29
N GLY A 69 8.26 3.57 2.80
CA GLY A 69 8.68 2.46 3.65
C GLY A 69 10.15 2.49 4.00
N SER A 70 10.65 1.34 4.41
CA SER A 70 12.05 1.13 4.78
C SER A 70 12.59 -0.15 4.16
N VAL A 71 13.88 -0.15 3.90
CA VAL A 71 14.67 -1.33 3.57
C VAL A 71 15.85 -1.40 4.53
N GLY A 72 16.20 -2.60 4.99
CA GLY A 72 17.40 -2.80 5.78
C GLY A 72 17.38 -4.12 6.54
N ARG A 73 18.57 -4.59 6.93
CA ARG A 73 18.75 -5.86 7.68
C ARG A 73 18.04 -7.05 7.01
N GLY A 74 17.99 -7.06 5.68
CA GLY A 74 17.32 -8.13 4.91
C GLY A 74 15.79 -8.06 4.94
N VAL A 75 15.19 -6.92 5.28
CA VAL A 75 13.73 -6.73 5.30
C VAL A 75 13.37 -5.47 4.52
N LEU A 76 12.29 -5.55 3.75
CA LEU A 76 11.55 -4.45 3.19
C LEU A 76 10.16 -4.43 3.81
N ASP A 77 9.72 -3.27 4.28
CA ASP A 77 8.37 -3.04 4.79
C ASP A 77 7.91 -1.64 4.38
N GLY A 78 6.73 -1.55 3.77
CA GLY A 78 6.16 -0.29 3.35
C GLY A 78 4.80 -0.41 2.70
N VAL A 79 4.36 0.69 2.13
CA VAL A 79 3.10 0.83 1.41
C VAL A 79 3.31 1.38 0.02
N VAL A 80 2.43 0.95 -0.87
CA VAL A 80 2.32 1.49 -2.23
C VAL A 80 1.02 2.27 -2.35
N SER A 81 1.13 3.48 -2.91
CA SER A 81 0.04 4.43 -3.08
C SER A 81 0.09 5.10 -4.46
N ALA A 82 -0.97 5.80 -4.86
CA ALA A 82 -1.00 6.59 -6.08
C ALA A 82 -1.05 8.09 -5.73
N ARG A 83 -0.52 8.96 -6.60
CA ARG A 83 -0.60 10.42 -6.41
C ARG A 83 -2.05 10.91 -6.28
N ALA A 84 -2.91 10.34 -7.11
CA ALA A 84 -4.33 10.59 -7.15
C ALA A 84 -5.07 9.28 -7.40
N GLY A 85 -6.22 9.10 -6.76
CA GLY A 85 -6.95 7.83 -6.83
C GLY A 85 -6.28 6.74 -5.99
N SER A 86 -6.23 5.53 -6.53
CA SER A 86 -5.78 4.32 -5.85
C SER A 86 -4.99 3.43 -6.81
N PRO A 87 -4.02 2.64 -6.31
CA PRO A 87 -3.46 1.54 -7.08
C PRO A 87 -4.55 0.54 -7.48
N SER A 88 -4.34 -0.12 -8.60
CA SER A 88 -5.21 -1.19 -9.08
C SER A 88 -4.79 -2.57 -8.55
N GLU A 89 -5.65 -3.55 -8.79
CA GLU A 89 -5.35 -4.95 -8.53
C GLU A 89 -4.15 -5.44 -9.37
N ASP A 90 -4.03 -4.95 -10.62
CA ASP A 90 -2.91 -5.25 -11.52
C ASP A 90 -1.59 -4.68 -10.99
N ASP A 91 -1.60 -3.46 -10.45
CA ASP A 91 -0.42 -2.85 -9.82
C ASP A 91 0.12 -3.68 -8.68
N ARG A 92 -0.78 -4.13 -7.82
CA ARG A 92 -0.46 -4.97 -6.67
C ARG A 92 0.12 -6.32 -7.10
N GLN A 93 -0.43 -6.94 -8.16
CA GLN A 93 0.13 -8.17 -8.73
C GLN A 93 1.49 -7.95 -9.37
N ALA A 94 1.71 -6.81 -10.04
CA ALA A 94 2.99 -6.46 -10.64
C ALA A 94 4.10 -6.32 -9.58
N VAL A 95 3.82 -5.66 -8.46
CA VAL A 95 4.78 -5.55 -7.34
C VAL A 95 5.11 -6.92 -6.75
N LEU A 96 4.09 -7.77 -6.53
CA LEU A 96 4.29 -9.13 -6.05
C LEU A 96 5.20 -9.94 -6.98
N GLN A 97 4.89 -9.95 -8.27
CA GLN A 97 5.64 -10.71 -9.28
C GLN A 97 7.06 -10.20 -9.42
N TRP A 98 7.26 -8.87 -9.44
CA TRP A 98 8.60 -8.27 -9.56
C TRP A 98 9.49 -8.70 -8.39
N LEU A 99 8.98 -8.68 -7.16
CA LEU A 99 9.75 -9.15 -5.99
C LEU A 99 10.02 -10.66 -6.06
N GLN A 100 9.02 -11.48 -6.43
CA GLN A 100 9.18 -12.93 -6.52
C GLN A 100 10.17 -13.39 -7.59
N GLN A 101 10.36 -12.60 -8.64
CA GLN A 101 11.31 -12.92 -9.72
C GLN A 101 12.78 -12.66 -9.32
N ARG A 102 13.02 -11.98 -8.20
CA ARG A 102 14.38 -11.73 -7.73
C ARG A 102 14.96 -12.95 -7.05
N GLY A 103 16.21 -13.30 -7.37
CA GLY A 103 16.90 -14.45 -6.79
C GLY A 103 17.34 -14.27 -5.33
N ASP A 104 17.31 -13.05 -4.79
CA ASP A 104 17.71 -12.69 -3.42
C ASP A 104 16.54 -12.62 -2.43
N VAL A 105 15.31 -12.74 -2.93
CA VAL A 105 14.08 -12.71 -2.15
C VAL A 105 13.76 -14.09 -1.60
N THR A 106 13.54 -14.18 -0.29
CA THR A 106 13.19 -15.44 0.39
C THR A 106 11.70 -15.52 0.73
N GLN A 107 11.05 -14.36 0.92
CA GLN A 107 9.62 -14.27 1.21
C GLN A 107 9.07 -12.95 0.71
N VAL A 108 7.85 -12.96 0.18
CA VAL A 108 7.10 -11.76 -0.21
C VAL A 108 5.66 -11.88 0.27
N THR A 109 5.13 -10.78 0.80
CA THR A 109 3.72 -10.59 1.07
C THR A 109 3.30 -9.25 0.51
N VAL A 110 2.21 -9.25 -0.26
CA VAL A 110 1.54 -8.02 -0.70
C VAL A 110 0.11 -8.07 -0.18
N GLY A 111 -0.30 -7.07 0.59
CA GLY A 111 -1.63 -6.98 1.19
C GLY A 111 -2.73 -6.75 0.16
N GLU A 112 -3.99 -6.84 0.56
CA GLU A 112 -5.11 -6.38 -0.26
C GLU A 112 -5.16 -4.85 -0.32
N LEU A 113 -5.95 -4.31 -1.26
CA LEU A 113 -6.25 -2.88 -1.28
C LEU A 113 -7.05 -2.50 -0.03
N ALA A 114 -6.47 -1.62 0.79
CA ALA A 114 -7.05 -1.12 2.03
C ALA A 114 -7.28 0.38 1.96
N ASP A 115 -8.34 0.86 2.62
CA ASP A 115 -8.64 2.29 2.70
C ASP A 115 -7.51 3.02 3.45
N ALA A 116 -6.88 3.97 2.77
CA ALA A 116 -5.69 4.67 3.26
C ALA A 116 -5.93 5.54 4.50
N TRP A 117 -7.19 5.82 4.86
CA TRP A 117 -7.58 6.75 5.91
C TRP A 117 -8.26 6.07 7.10
N TYR A 118 -8.96 4.96 6.87
CA TYR A 118 -9.83 4.34 7.87
C TYR A 118 -9.66 2.83 8.03
N GLY A 119 -8.90 2.17 7.15
CA GLY A 119 -8.83 0.70 7.08
C GLY A 119 -7.42 0.12 6.96
N TRP A 120 -6.38 0.96 7.04
CA TRP A 120 -4.99 0.51 6.99
C TRP A 120 -4.40 0.44 8.42
N HIS A 121 -4.15 -0.77 8.90
CA HIS A 121 -3.58 -1.11 10.21
C HIS A 121 -2.67 -2.33 10.11
#